data_AF-A0A1F7TE13-F1
#
_entry.id   AF-A0A1F7TE13-F1
#
_cell.length_a   1.000
_cell.length_b   1.000
_cell.length_c   1.000
_cell.angle_alpha   90.00
_cell.angle_beta   90.00
_cell.angle_gamma   90.00
#
_symmetry.space_group_name_H-M   'P 1'
#
loop_
_entity.id
_entity.type
_entity.pdbx_description
1 polymer ?
#
loop_
_entity_poly.entity_id
_entity_poly.type
_entity_poly.pdbx_seq_one_letter_code
_entity_poly.pdbx_strand_id
1 'polypeptide(L)' 'MNLFRSEEHARNWAGFGDPQGLLPLDWVRRLWGVAWYRERLNGHFVSGMMDFVPERNAVLKAVTQDRPFWRPA' A
#
# COMPACT_ATOMS: atom_id res chain seq x y z
N MET A 1 9.76 -6.08 19.90
CA MET A 1 10.21 -7.32 19.24
C MET A 1 10.96 -6.92 17.98
N ASN A 2 12.30 -6.94 18.00
CA ASN A 2 13.09 -6.67 16.79
C ASN A 2 13.39 -7.99 16.11
N LEU A 3 12.56 -8.34 15.11
CA LEU A 3 12.75 -9.53 14.26
C LEU A 3 14.08 -9.50 13.50
N PHE A 4 14.68 -8.31 13.31
CA PHE A 4 15.94 -8.11 12.61
C PHE A 4 16.95 -7.38 13.49
N ARG A 5 18.23 -7.73 13.29
CA ARG A 5 19.37 -7.23 14.10
C ARG A 5 20.05 -6.00 13.49
N SER A 6 19.79 -5.73 12.21
CA SER A 6 20.29 -4.59 11.44
C SER A 6 19.50 -4.47 10.13
N GLU A 7 19.63 -3.35 9.41
CA GLU A 7 19.09 -3.22 8.04
C GLU A 7 19.70 -4.23 7.08
N GLU A 8 20.99 -4.53 7.24
CA GLU A 8 21.67 -5.56 6.45
C GLU A 8 21.08 -6.94 6.69
N HIS A 9 20.79 -7.28 7.95
CA HIS A 9 20.11 -8.54 8.28
C HIS A 9 18.70 -8.60 7.67
N ALA A 10 17.98 -7.47 7.60
CA ALA A 10 16.70 -7.42 6.91
C ALA A 10 16.88 -7.62 5.39
N ARG A 11 17.86 -6.97 4.75
CA ARG A 11 18.13 -7.12 3.30
C ARG A 11 18.50 -8.54 2.89
N ASN A 12 19.15 -9.29 3.77
CA ASN A 12 19.56 -10.68 3.54
C ASN A 12 18.47 -11.72 3.89
N TRP A 13 17.32 -11.29 4.41
CA TRP A 13 16.23 -12.21 4.71
C TRP A 13 15.61 -12.74 3.41
N ALA A 14 15.36 -14.05 3.32
CA ALA A 14 14.77 -14.66 2.13
C ALA A 14 13.38 -14.11 1.75
N GLY A 15 12.67 -13.50 2.70
CA GLY A 15 11.40 -12.82 2.47
C GLY A 15 11.54 -11.32 2.19
N PHE A 16 12.75 -10.79 2.11
CA PHE A 16 12.99 -9.39 1.77
C PHE A 16 12.62 -9.17 0.30
N GLY A 17 11.41 -8.64 0.09
CA GLY A 17 10.90 -8.29 -1.22
C GLY A 17 11.66 -7.12 -1.86
N ASP A 18 11.24 -6.75 -3.06
CA ASP A 18 11.85 -5.64 -3.80
C ASP A 18 11.75 -4.32 -2.98
N PRO A 19 12.87 -3.65 -2.69
CA PRO A 19 12.88 -2.33 -2.03
C PRO A 19 12.00 -1.28 -2.72
N GLN A 20 11.71 -1.43 -4.02
CA GLN A 20 10.77 -0.56 -4.74
C GLN A 20 9.34 -0.60 -4.18
N GLY A 21 9.01 -1.68 -3.46
CA GLY A 21 7.76 -1.86 -2.72
C GLY A 21 7.72 -1.19 -1.34
N LEU A 22 8.82 -0.57 -0.89
CA LEU A 22 8.83 0.19 0.36
C LEU A 22 8.27 1.59 0.13
N LEU A 23 7.31 1.97 0.97
CA LEU A 23 6.72 3.30 0.99
C LEU A 23 7.05 4.03 2.31
N PRO A 24 7.29 5.35 2.27
CA PRO A 24 7.29 6.20 3.45
C PRO A 24 5.99 6.03 4.27
N LEU A 25 6.10 6.08 5.59
CA LEU A 25 4.95 5.86 6.48
C LEU A 25 3.82 6.87 6.25
N ASP A 26 4.15 8.12 5.91
CA ASP A 26 3.16 9.14 5.61
C ASP A 26 2.39 8.84 4.31
N TRP A 27 3.02 8.19 3.33
CA TRP A 27 2.38 7.73 2.10
C TRP A 27 1.44 6.55 2.38
N VAL A 28 1.87 5.61 3.23
CA VAL A 28 1.02 4.52 3.70
C VAL A 28 -0.22 5.09 4.40
N ARG A 29 -0.05 6.05 5.31
CA ARG A 29 -1.18 6.70 6.00
C ARG A 29 -2.19 7.34 5.03
N ARG A 30 -1.71 7.98 3.97
CA ARG A 30 -2.58 8.58 2.93
C ARG A 30 -3.34 7.49 2.16
N LEU A 31 -2.65 6.44 1.73
CA LEU A 31 -3.28 5.34 1.00
C LEU A 31 -4.35 4.64 1.85
N TRP A 32 -4.07 4.36 3.11
CA TRP A 32 -5.02 3.71 4.03
C TRP A 32 -6.18 4.62 4.46
N GLY A 33 -6.10 5.92 4.16
CA GLY A 33 -7.16 6.89 4.45
C GLY A 33 -8.30 6.92 3.44
N VAL A 34 -8.19 6.25 2.29
CA VAL A 34 -9.23 6.27 1.24
C VAL A 34 -10.43 5.40 1.57
N ALA A 35 -11.56 5.64 0.91
CA ALA A 35 -12.81 4.90 1.14
C ALA A 35 -12.62 3.39 0.97
N TRP A 36 -11.82 2.95 0.00
CA TRP A 36 -11.51 1.53 -0.22
C TRP A 36 -11.03 0.78 1.05
N TYR A 37 -10.29 1.45 1.93
CA TYR A 37 -9.81 0.83 3.18
C TYR A 37 -10.72 1.14 4.36
N ARG A 38 -11.27 2.36 4.44
CA ARG A 38 -12.13 2.79 5.54
C ARG A 38 -13.49 2.09 5.56
N GLU A 39 -14.05 1.81 4.39
CA GLU A 39 -15.41 1.28 4.22
C GLU A 39 -15.48 -0.25 4.23
N ARG A 40 -14.36 -0.95 4.41
CA ARG A 40 -14.30 -2.43 4.32
C ARG A 40 -15.28 -3.17 5.23
N LEU A 41 -15.66 -2.56 6.35
CA LEU A 41 -16.49 -3.18 7.38
C LEU A 41 -17.91 -2.57 7.42
N ASN A 42 -18.32 -1.80 6.42
CA ASN A 42 -19.63 -1.14 6.41
C ASN A 42 -20.81 -2.06 6.01
N GLY A 43 -20.56 -3.36 5.80
CA GLY A 43 -21.57 -4.36 5.41
C GLY A 43 -21.95 -4.36 3.93
N HIS A 44 -21.60 -3.31 3.18
CA HIS A 44 -21.89 -3.16 1.75
C HIS A 44 -20.63 -3.09 0.88
N PHE A 45 -19.44 -3.21 1.50
CA PHE A 45 -18.17 -3.05 0.83
C PHE A 45 -18.07 -3.85 -0.47
N VAL A 46 -18.40 -5.15 -0.44
CA VAL A 46 -18.29 -6.01 -1.63
C VAL A 46 -19.20 -5.53 -2.77
N SER A 47 -20.40 -5.05 -2.45
CA SER A 47 -21.36 -4.55 -3.44
C SER A 47 -20.95 -3.20 -4.04
N GLY A 48 -20.29 -2.34 -3.25
CA GLY A 48 -19.87 -0.99 -3.66
C GLY A 48 -18.37 -0.83 -3.96
N MET A 49 -17.57 -1.91 -3.89
CA MET A 49 -16.11 -1.75 -3.90
C MET A 49 -15.58 -1.07 -5.17
N MET A 50 -16.25 -1.28 -6.30
CA MET A 50 -15.86 -0.70 -7.59
C MET A 50 -15.95 0.82 -7.59
N ASP A 51 -16.85 1.39 -6.79
CA ASP A 51 -17.02 2.85 -6.66
C ASP A 51 -15.81 3.50 -5.99
N PHE A 52 -15.04 2.73 -5.19
CA PHE A 52 -13.85 3.21 -4.49
C PHE A 52 -12.55 3.03 -5.30
N VAL A 53 -12.58 2.27 -6.40
CA VAL A 53 -11.38 2.01 -7.23
C VAL A 53 -10.78 3.29 -7.81
N PRO A 54 -11.55 4.26 -8.35
CA PRO A 54 -10.98 5.49 -8.90
C PRO A 54 -10.22 6.32 -7.88
N GLU A 55 -10.79 6.56 -6.69
CA GLU A 55 -10.13 7.30 -5.60
C GLU A 55 -8.85 6.58 -5.17
N ARG A 56 -8.93 5.27 -4.92
CA ARG A 56 -7.78 4.46 -4.51
C ARG A 56 -6.65 4.56 -5.53
N ASN A 57 -6.94 4.42 -6.82
CA ASN A 57 -5.94 4.47 -7.88
C ASN A 57 -5.34 5.87 -8.04
N ALA A 58 -6.15 6.92 -7.91
CA ALA A 58 -5.67 8.30 -7.94
C ALA A 58 -4.70 8.58 -6.78
N VAL A 59 -5.04 8.17 -5.55
CA VAL A 59 -4.17 8.33 -4.39
C VAL A 59 -2.93 7.47 -4.52
N LEU A 60 -3.05 6.20 -4.94
CA LEU A 60 -1.90 5.33 -5.19
C LEU A 60 -0.94 5.98 -6.18
N LYS A 61 -1.43 6.44 -7.35
CA LYS A 61 -0.62 7.13 -8.35
C LYS A 61 0.07 8.37 -7.79
N ALA A 62 -0.65 9.17 -7.01
CA ALA A 62 -0.12 10.40 -6.42
C ALA A 62 0.98 10.12 -5.39
N VAL A 63 0.78 9.14 -4.49
CA VAL A 63 1.78 8.83 -3.46
C VAL A 63 2.97 8.12 -4.06
N THR A 64 2.78 7.18 -4.99
CA THR A 64 3.90 6.43 -5.58
C THR A 64 4.58 7.14 -6.73
N GLN A 65 4.11 8.35 -7.08
CA GLN A 65 4.60 9.15 -8.21
C GLN A 65 4.54 8.38 -9.54
N ASP A 66 3.54 7.49 -9.69
CA ASP A 66 3.35 6.65 -10.87
C ASP A 66 4.56 5.77 -11.25
N ARG A 67 5.35 5.38 -10.24
CA ARG A 67 6.47 4.44 -10.41
C ARG A 67 5.97 3.11 -10.98
N PRO A 68 6.66 2.50 -11.95
CA PRO A 68 6.21 1.29 -12.63
C PRO A 68 5.81 0.13 -11.71
N PHE A 69 6.55 -0.06 -10.60
CA PHE A 69 6.27 -1.09 -9.60
C PHE A 69 4.82 -1.04 -9.06
N TRP A 70 4.23 0.14 -8.99
CA TRP A 70 2.91 0.37 -8.36
C TRP A 70 1.78 0.55 -9.36
N ARG A 71 2.03 0.39 -10.66
CA ARG A 71 0.97 0.47 -11.66
C ARG A 71 0.05 -0.75 -11.51
N PRO A 72 -1.28 -0.56 -11.49
CA PRO A 72 -2.21 -1.67 -11.56
C PRO A 72 -1.90 -2.54 -12.79
N ALA A 73 -1.96 -3.86 -12.63
CA ALA A 73 -1.83 -4.81 -13.72
C ALA A 73 -3.01 -4.74 -14.71
#